data_AF-A0A7C4LSA2-F1
#
_entry.id   AF-A0A7C4LSA2-F1
#
_cell.length_a   1.000
_cell.length_b   1.000
_cell.length_c   1.000
_cell.angle_alpha   90.00
_cell.angle_beta   90.00
_cell.angle_gamma   90.00
#
_symmetry.space_group_name_H-M   'P 1'
#
loop_
_entity.id
_entity.type
_entity.pdbx_description
1 polymer ?
#
loop_
_entity_poly.entity_id
_entity_poly.type
_entity_poly.pdbx_seq_one_letter_code
_entity_poly.pdbx_strand_id
1 'polypeptide(L)'
;MNDPRAIAQRLLGAIDWQTEVSGYCRCPGEAQHTHPNRKQDCRVHLDGAPTIFCFHSSCLAAVAEANRRLRRELGASPWVMTLPGGRILRSGDVLQKDGTVLSKAAIMAGSGALRTSTSRQQAERLMLESIRVLAERFRPELFEIFHWPYQQILAESPLQVSERDADDQFRTWLRLWPAHCHVWIGDVYSTGQPKHRTHFRPVSDWYQIGPVMGNYTCGSAFKPGSFRRSNDNLNGERFMVVESDTLGKDEVGAIFAYLRRRLHYRLHCIIDTAGKSLHGWFEAPPDAIWEGRLKAGLEVLGCDPKVFTHSQPVRVPGAWRNGKLQRIVWLEQ
;
A
#
# COMPACT_ATOMS: atom_id res chain seq x y z
N MET A 1 25.22 -25.11 15.44
CA MET A 1 23.91 -24.44 15.29
C MET A 1 24.19 -23.14 14.56
N ASN A 2 23.54 -22.88 13.42
CA ASN A 2 23.88 -21.70 12.62
C ASN A 2 23.32 -20.43 13.28
N ASP A 3 24.21 -19.51 13.64
CA ASP A 3 23.79 -18.18 14.09
C ASP A 3 23.31 -17.37 12.86
N PRO A 4 22.04 -16.95 12.82
CA PRO A 4 21.51 -16.21 11.68
C PRO A 4 22.21 -14.85 11.48
N ARG A 5 22.75 -14.23 12.54
CA ARG A 5 23.51 -12.98 12.42
C ARG A 5 24.86 -13.21 11.75
N ALA A 6 25.54 -14.28 12.11
CA ALA A 6 26.81 -14.66 11.46
C ALA A 6 26.62 -14.95 9.97
N ILE A 7 25.52 -15.61 9.60
CA ILE A 7 25.15 -15.82 8.18
C ILE A 7 24.91 -14.48 7.48
N ALA A 8 24.11 -13.60 8.08
CA ALA A 8 23.84 -12.28 7.49
C ALA A 8 25.12 -11.45 7.35
N GLN A 9 26.01 -11.46 8.35
CA GLN A 9 27.29 -10.75 8.30
C GLN A 9 28.25 -11.33 7.26
N ARG A 10 28.27 -12.65 7.06
CA ARG A 10 29.05 -13.25 5.97
C ARG A 10 28.55 -12.83 4.60
N LEU A 11 27.25 -12.65 4.43
CA LEU A 11 26.64 -12.25 3.15
C LEU A 11 26.73 -10.75 2.88
N LEU A 12 26.61 -9.91 3.91
CA LEU A 12 26.43 -8.46 3.79
C LEU A 12 27.62 -7.64 4.32
N GLY A 13 28.60 -8.30 4.93
CA GLY A 13 29.70 -7.65 5.64
C GLY A 13 29.30 -7.19 7.04
N ALA A 14 29.93 -6.12 7.52
CA ALA A 14 29.60 -5.55 8.82
C ALA A 14 28.13 -5.09 8.89
N ILE A 15 27.44 -5.46 9.96
CA ILE A 15 26.05 -5.09 10.24
C ILE A 15 26.02 -4.36 11.58
N ASP A 16 25.46 -3.15 11.58
CA ASP A 16 25.20 -2.33 12.76
C ASP A 16 23.83 -2.70 13.36
N TRP A 17 23.82 -3.65 14.29
CA TRP A 17 22.62 -4.20 14.90
C TRP A 17 21.93 -3.19 15.81
N GLN A 18 20.69 -2.80 15.47
CA GLN A 18 19.86 -1.89 16.28
C GLN A 18 18.94 -2.65 17.23
N THR A 19 18.62 -3.90 16.88
CA THR A 19 17.76 -4.81 17.65
C THR A 19 18.30 -6.22 17.51
N GLU A 20 17.64 -7.18 18.13
CA GLU A 20 18.08 -8.56 18.09
C GLU A 20 18.02 -9.17 16.70
N VAL A 21 17.12 -8.67 15.86
CA VAL A 21 16.74 -9.25 14.57
C VAL A 21 16.95 -8.28 13.40
N SER A 22 17.26 -7.01 13.66
CA SER A 22 17.37 -5.98 12.62
C SER A 22 18.60 -5.11 12.78
N GLY A 23 19.27 -4.79 11.67
CA GLY A 23 20.46 -3.95 11.65
C GLY A 23 20.72 -3.31 10.29
N TYR A 24 21.48 -2.21 10.30
CA TYR A 24 21.91 -1.51 9.08
C TYR A 24 23.15 -2.18 8.49
N CYS A 25 23.22 -2.25 7.17
CA CYS A 25 24.27 -2.97 6.44
C CYS A 25 24.64 -2.24 5.16
N ARG A 26 25.75 -2.62 4.54
CA ARG A 26 26.15 -2.11 3.23
C ARG A 26 25.24 -2.71 2.15
N CYS A 27 24.78 -1.89 1.21
CA CYS A 27 23.93 -2.38 0.13
C CYS A 27 24.69 -3.38 -0.76
N PRO A 28 24.14 -4.57 -1.04
CA PRO A 28 24.74 -5.52 -2.00
C PRO A 28 24.89 -4.96 -3.42
N GLY A 29 24.06 -3.99 -3.79
CA GLY A 29 24.11 -3.31 -5.09
C GLY A 29 24.62 -1.87 -5.01
N GLU A 30 25.41 -1.52 -3.99
CA GLU A 30 25.87 -0.15 -3.76
C GLU A 30 26.51 0.51 -4.99
N ALA A 31 27.24 -0.25 -5.80
CA ALA A 31 27.88 0.25 -7.03
C ALA A 31 26.88 0.74 -8.09
N GLN A 32 25.59 0.40 -7.96
CA GLN A 32 24.53 0.80 -8.88
C GLN A 32 23.79 2.05 -8.39
N HIS A 33 24.14 2.58 -7.23
CA HIS A 33 23.44 3.72 -6.64
C HIS A 33 23.66 4.98 -7.49
N THR A 34 22.56 5.64 -7.85
CA THR A 34 22.55 6.90 -8.60
C THR A 34 22.43 8.13 -7.68
N HIS A 35 22.26 7.91 -6.38
CA HIS A 35 22.13 8.92 -5.35
C HIS A 35 23.12 8.65 -4.20
N PRO A 36 23.44 9.65 -3.35
CA PRO A 36 24.35 9.47 -2.22
C PRO A 36 23.93 8.35 -1.27
N ASN A 37 24.91 7.71 -0.64
CA ASN A 37 24.69 6.64 0.33
C ASN A 37 24.77 7.18 1.75
N ARG A 38 23.76 6.88 2.56
CA ARG A 38 23.75 7.03 4.02
C ARG A 38 23.92 5.67 4.66
N LYS A 39 24.43 5.65 5.89
CA LYS A 39 24.63 4.41 6.66
C LYS A 39 23.34 3.63 6.88
N GLN A 40 22.20 4.30 6.87
CA GLN A 40 20.89 3.73 7.16
C GLN A 40 20.14 3.27 5.89
N ASP A 41 20.76 3.40 4.71
CA ASP A 41 20.07 3.18 3.43
C ASP A 41 19.76 1.72 3.10
N CYS A 42 20.44 0.78 3.77
CA CYS A 42 20.21 -0.64 3.60
C CYS A 42 20.11 -1.33 4.95
N ARG A 43 19.06 -2.13 5.12
CA ARG A 43 18.71 -2.80 6.37
C ARG A 43 18.42 -4.27 6.14
N VAL A 44 18.79 -5.11 7.09
CA VAL A 44 18.42 -6.52 7.12
C VAL A 44 17.52 -6.80 8.32
N HIS A 45 16.49 -7.62 8.10
CA HIS A 45 15.62 -8.19 9.11
C HIS A 45 15.75 -9.72 9.05
N LEU A 46 15.92 -10.36 10.21
CA LEU A 46 16.13 -11.81 10.35
C LEU A 46 14.89 -12.57 10.82
N ASP A 47 13.91 -11.89 11.42
CA ASP A 47 12.65 -12.48 11.85
C ASP A 47 11.64 -12.57 10.69
N GLY A 48 10.63 -13.42 10.86
CA GLY A 48 9.66 -13.73 9.81
C GLY A 48 10.33 -14.29 8.56
N ALA A 49 10.11 -13.65 7.41
CA ALA A 49 10.85 -13.94 6.18
C ALA A 49 12.09 -13.04 6.10
N PRO A 50 13.31 -13.57 6.28
CA PRO A 50 14.52 -12.75 6.29
C PRO A 50 14.60 -11.89 5.04
N THR A 51 14.82 -10.59 5.23
CA THR A 51 14.70 -9.61 4.16
C THR A 51 15.76 -8.53 4.31
N ILE A 52 16.51 -8.33 3.23
CA ILE A 52 17.35 -7.18 2.97
C ILE A 52 16.52 -6.17 2.21
N PHE A 53 16.58 -4.93 2.62
CA PHE A 53 15.92 -3.83 1.95
C PHE A 53 16.92 -2.69 1.78
N CYS A 54 16.98 -2.13 0.58
CA CYS A 54 17.71 -0.89 0.31
C CYS A 54 16.78 0.11 -0.37
N PHE A 55 16.99 1.40 -0.08
CA PHE A 55 16.11 2.47 -0.55
C PHE A 55 16.33 2.85 -2.01
N HIS A 56 17.48 2.51 -2.62
CA HIS A 56 17.78 2.85 -4.00
C HIS A 56 17.08 1.89 -4.97
N SER A 57 16.24 2.42 -5.87
CA SER A 57 15.59 1.62 -6.92
C SER A 57 16.59 0.99 -7.89
N SER A 58 17.74 1.65 -8.11
CA SER A 58 18.77 1.18 -9.03
C SER A 58 19.45 -0.12 -8.59
N CYS A 59 19.44 -0.44 -7.28
CA CYS A 59 20.02 -1.67 -6.75
C CYS A 59 19.02 -2.82 -6.60
N LEU A 60 17.77 -2.66 -7.05
CA LEU A 60 16.68 -3.59 -6.83
C LEU A 60 17.03 -5.03 -7.23
N ALA A 61 17.68 -5.22 -8.39
CA ALA A 61 18.07 -6.53 -8.88
C ALA A 61 19.11 -7.21 -7.98
N ALA A 62 20.12 -6.44 -7.52
CA ALA A 62 21.16 -6.94 -6.62
C ALA A 62 20.60 -7.28 -5.24
N VAL A 63 19.73 -6.43 -4.69
CA VAL A 63 19.05 -6.66 -3.40
C VAL A 63 18.11 -7.87 -3.49
N ALA A 64 17.39 -8.04 -4.59
CA ALA A 64 16.54 -9.21 -4.81
C ALA A 64 17.36 -10.51 -4.85
N GLU A 65 18.53 -10.48 -5.49
CA GLU A 65 19.46 -11.62 -5.50
C GLU A 65 20.03 -11.91 -4.10
N ALA A 66 20.46 -10.88 -3.37
CA ALA A 66 20.94 -11.03 -2.00
C ALA A 66 19.85 -11.60 -1.06
N ASN A 67 18.61 -11.17 -1.23
CA ASN A 67 17.45 -11.74 -0.53
C ASN A 67 17.27 -13.23 -0.82
N ARG A 68 17.37 -13.65 -2.09
CA ARG A 68 17.30 -15.08 -2.46
C ARG A 68 18.41 -15.87 -1.78
N ARG A 69 19.64 -15.36 -1.78
CA ARG A 69 20.79 -15.99 -1.11
C ARG A 69 20.61 -16.09 0.39
N LEU A 70 20.25 -14.99 1.05
CA LEU A 70 20.01 -14.94 2.50
C LEU A 70 18.95 -15.97 2.92
N ARG A 71 17.81 -16.00 2.22
CA ARG A 71 16.74 -16.96 2.50
C ARG A 71 17.15 -18.40 2.21
N ARG A 72 17.93 -18.64 1.16
CA ARG A 72 18.47 -19.97 0.85
C ARG A 72 19.40 -20.46 1.95
N GLU A 73 20.33 -19.63 2.42
CA GLU A 73 21.28 -20.02 3.46
C GLU A 73 20.62 -20.21 4.83
N LEU A 74 19.74 -19.28 5.24
CA LEU A 74 18.96 -19.41 6.47
C LEU A 74 17.90 -20.51 6.40
N GLY A 75 17.50 -20.91 5.19
CA GLY A 75 16.59 -22.03 4.93
C GLY A 75 17.27 -23.39 4.83
N ALA A 76 18.59 -23.44 4.60
CA ALA A 76 19.34 -24.68 4.44
C ALA A 76 19.42 -25.50 5.73
N SER A 77 19.29 -24.86 6.90
CA SER A 77 19.24 -25.53 8.19
C SER A 77 18.44 -24.68 9.19
N PRO A 78 17.64 -25.29 10.07
CA PRO A 78 16.98 -24.56 11.15
C PRO A 78 18.02 -23.83 12.02
N TRP A 79 17.71 -22.58 12.34
CA TRP A 79 18.49 -21.76 13.24
C TRP A 79 17.65 -21.35 14.45
N VAL A 80 18.35 -21.04 15.54
CA VAL A 80 17.79 -20.63 16.81
C VAL A 80 18.63 -19.49 17.36
N MET A 81 17.98 -18.45 17.86
CA MET A 81 18.63 -17.33 18.54
C MET A 81 18.01 -17.16 19.93
N THR A 82 18.87 -17.08 20.95
CA THR A 82 18.46 -16.73 22.30
C THR A 82 18.40 -15.22 22.43
N LEU A 83 17.21 -14.69 22.69
CA LEU A 83 16.96 -13.28 22.94
C LEU A 83 17.27 -12.94 24.41
N PRO A 84 17.44 -11.65 24.75
CA PRO A 84 17.49 -11.21 26.14
C PRO A 84 16.29 -11.73 26.95
N GLY A 85 16.56 -12.20 28.16
CA GLY A 85 15.56 -12.83 29.03
C GLY A 85 15.32 -14.33 28.74
N GLY A 86 16.21 -14.99 27.97
CA GLY A 86 16.16 -16.44 27.75
C GLY A 86 15.10 -16.92 26.77
N ARG A 87 14.38 -15.99 26.12
CA ARG A 87 13.39 -16.31 25.08
C ARG A 87 14.08 -16.83 23.83
N ILE A 88 13.37 -17.66 23.07
CA ILE A 88 13.92 -18.35 21.91
C ILE A 88 13.19 -17.90 20.65
N LEU A 89 13.94 -17.36 19.68
CA LEU A 89 13.47 -17.08 18.33
C LEU A 89 13.99 -18.15 17.37
N ARG A 90 13.10 -18.76 16.59
CA ARG A 90 13.46 -19.79 15.59
C ARG A 90 13.24 -19.28 14.18
N SER A 91 13.78 -20.02 13.21
CA SER A 91 13.58 -19.76 11.78
C SER A 91 12.09 -19.61 11.43
N GLY A 92 11.72 -18.41 10.98
CA GLY A 92 10.37 -18.02 10.58
C GLY A 92 9.47 -17.48 11.69
N ASP A 93 9.93 -17.45 12.94
CA ASP A 93 9.23 -16.78 14.04
C ASP A 93 9.34 -15.25 13.87
N VAL A 94 8.37 -14.50 14.38
CA VAL A 94 8.35 -13.03 14.35
C VAL A 94 8.45 -12.50 15.78
N LEU A 95 9.41 -11.62 16.04
CA LEU A 95 9.54 -10.95 17.34
C LEU A 95 8.55 -9.79 17.41
N GLN A 96 7.76 -9.66 18.47
CA GLN A 96 6.76 -8.60 18.69
C GLN A 96 7.34 -7.42 19.48
N LYS A 97 6.67 -6.24 19.47
CA LYS A 97 7.17 -5.00 20.10
C LYS A 97 7.32 -5.11 21.62
N ASP A 98 6.42 -5.87 22.26
CA ASP A 98 6.49 -6.25 23.67
C ASP A 98 7.55 -7.34 23.97
N GLY A 99 8.22 -7.83 22.92
CA GLY A 99 9.21 -8.90 22.97
C GLY A 99 8.61 -10.31 23.00
N THR A 100 7.30 -10.45 22.77
CA THR A 100 6.66 -11.75 22.57
C THR A 100 7.15 -12.38 21.26
N VAL A 101 7.28 -13.71 21.20
CA VAL A 101 7.68 -14.41 19.96
C VAL A 101 6.46 -15.13 19.38
N LEU A 102 6.06 -14.74 18.17
CA LEU A 102 5.04 -15.46 17.40
C LEU A 102 5.70 -16.52 16.53
N SER A 103 5.35 -17.79 16.74
CA SER A 103 6.02 -18.87 16.03
C SER A 103 5.64 -18.96 14.55
N LYS A 104 6.57 -19.43 13.71
CA LYS A 104 6.30 -19.74 12.30
C LYS A 104 5.08 -20.64 12.14
N ALA A 105 4.92 -21.63 13.02
CA ALA A 105 3.79 -22.53 13.00
C ALA A 105 2.46 -21.81 13.27
N ALA A 106 2.45 -20.84 14.19
CA ALA A 106 1.28 -20.00 14.46
C ALA A 106 0.93 -19.10 13.26
N ILE A 107 1.95 -18.62 12.53
CA ILE A 107 1.78 -17.79 11.32
C ILE A 107 1.32 -18.65 10.12
N MET A 108 1.99 -19.77 9.86
CA MET A 108 1.74 -20.67 8.71
C MET A 108 0.45 -21.48 8.85
N ALA A 109 -0.05 -21.67 10.07
CA ALA A 109 -1.33 -22.31 10.37
C ALA A 109 -2.53 -21.71 9.62
N GLY A 110 -2.40 -20.52 9.01
CA GLY A 110 -3.43 -19.86 8.21
C GLY A 110 -3.46 -20.26 6.73
N SER A 111 -2.48 -21.03 6.25
CA SER A 111 -2.26 -21.29 4.81
C SER A 111 -2.66 -22.69 4.34
N GLY A 112 -3.07 -23.58 5.26
CA GLY A 112 -3.28 -25.02 5.00
C GLY A 112 -4.73 -25.42 4.69
N ALA A 113 -4.90 -26.26 3.66
CA ALA A 113 -6.19 -26.74 3.15
C ALA A 113 -6.93 -27.76 4.06
N LEU A 114 -6.32 -28.29 5.13
CA LEU A 114 -6.93 -29.29 6.04
C LEU A 114 -7.17 -28.74 7.46
N ARG A 115 -8.10 -27.80 7.63
CA ARG A 115 -8.40 -27.21 8.94
C ARG A 115 -9.86 -26.74 9.04
N THR A 116 -10.45 -26.83 10.24
CA THR A 116 -11.80 -26.29 10.54
C THR A 116 -11.81 -24.77 10.34
N SER A 117 -12.96 -24.19 10.00
CA SER A 117 -13.13 -22.75 9.75
C SER A 117 -12.58 -21.89 10.89
N THR A 118 -12.81 -22.29 12.15
CA THR A 118 -12.34 -21.61 13.36
C THR A 118 -10.81 -21.48 13.41
N SER A 119 -10.09 -22.55 13.07
CA SER A 119 -8.62 -22.54 13.13
C SER A 119 -7.97 -21.70 12.01
N ARG A 120 -8.62 -21.59 10.84
CA ARG A 120 -8.20 -20.66 9.78
C ARG A 120 -8.43 -19.20 10.19
N GLN A 121 -9.58 -18.89 10.79
CA GLN A 121 -9.88 -17.55 11.30
C GLN A 121 -8.89 -17.10 12.37
N GLN A 122 -8.54 -18.00 13.29
CA GLN A 122 -7.57 -17.70 14.35
C GLN A 122 -6.17 -17.42 13.79
N ALA A 123 -5.71 -18.21 12.81
CA ALA A 123 -4.41 -18.00 12.22
C ALA A 123 -4.33 -16.72 11.38
N GLU A 124 -5.39 -16.39 10.64
CA GLU A 124 -5.45 -15.10 9.93
C GLU A 124 -5.43 -13.93 10.91
N ARG A 125 -6.13 -14.03 12.06
CA ARG A 125 -6.06 -13.00 13.11
C ARG A 125 -4.62 -12.76 13.59
N LEU A 126 -3.85 -13.82 13.84
CA LEU A 126 -2.44 -13.72 14.26
C LEU A 126 -1.54 -13.14 13.15
N MET A 127 -1.83 -13.46 11.89
CA MET A 127 -1.13 -12.87 10.75
C MET A 127 -1.39 -11.35 10.66
N LEU A 128 -2.64 -10.92 10.81
CA LEU A 128 -2.98 -9.49 10.80
C LEU A 128 -2.33 -8.74 11.97
N GLU A 129 -2.27 -9.35 13.16
CA GLU A 129 -1.55 -8.80 14.31
C GLU A 129 -0.04 -8.65 14.03
N SER A 130 0.57 -9.68 13.43
CA SER A 130 1.98 -9.63 13.03
C SER A 130 2.25 -8.49 12.04
N ILE A 131 1.37 -8.31 11.05
CA ILE A 131 1.48 -7.21 10.07
C ILE A 131 1.39 -5.85 10.76
N ARG A 132 0.43 -5.68 11.67
CA ARG A 132 0.27 -4.42 12.41
C ARG A 132 1.52 -4.06 13.21
N VAL A 133 2.12 -5.05 13.88
CA VAL A 133 3.34 -4.84 14.67
C VAL A 133 4.55 -4.51 13.78
N LEU A 134 4.68 -5.17 12.63
CA LEU A 134 5.73 -4.82 11.65
C LEU A 134 5.51 -3.41 11.08
N ALA A 135 4.27 -3.05 10.75
CA ALA A 135 3.94 -1.71 10.26
C ALA A 135 4.25 -0.63 11.29
N GLU A 136 3.91 -0.85 12.57
CA GLU A 136 4.19 0.07 13.68
C GLU A 136 5.70 0.33 13.85
N ARG A 137 6.51 -0.73 13.77
CA ARG A 137 7.97 -0.60 13.83
C ARG A 137 8.55 0.11 12.62
N PHE A 138 7.96 -0.12 11.46
CA PHE A 138 8.43 0.46 10.20
C PHE A 138 8.01 1.92 10.03
N ARG A 139 6.90 2.33 10.67
CA ARG A 139 6.28 3.64 10.49
C ARG A 139 7.24 4.84 10.66
N PRO A 140 8.11 4.92 11.69
CA PRO A 140 9.01 6.07 11.85
C PRO A 140 9.95 6.23 10.66
N GLU A 141 10.45 5.11 10.14
CA GLU A 141 11.39 5.10 9.03
C GLU A 141 10.66 5.30 7.69
N LEU A 142 9.41 4.87 7.55
CA LEU A 142 8.64 4.97 6.30
C LEU A 142 8.61 6.40 5.74
N PHE A 143 8.36 7.40 6.58
CA PHE A 143 8.19 8.79 6.12
C PHE A 143 9.51 9.44 5.70
N GLU A 144 10.63 9.02 6.28
CA GLU A 144 11.96 9.47 5.88
C GLU A 144 12.41 8.75 4.60
N ILE A 145 12.21 7.45 4.54
CA ILE A 145 12.67 6.57 3.44
C ILE A 145 11.90 6.85 2.16
N PHE A 146 10.59 6.87 2.25
CA PHE A 146 9.72 6.99 1.08
C PHE A 146 9.31 8.43 0.83
N HIS A 147 9.96 9.40 1.48
CA HIS A 147 9.65 10.82 1.34
C HIS A 147 9.41 11.19 -0.12
N TRP A 148 8.17 11.60 -0.42
CA TRP A 148 7.75 12.00 -1.74
C TRP A 148 6.86 13.24 -1.60
N PRO A 149 7.48 14.41 -1.39
CA PRO A 149 6.76 15.62 -1.07
C PRO A 149 5.86 16.04 -2.23
N TYR A 150 4.79 16.75 -1.91
CA TYR A 150 3.74 17.12 -2.86
C TYR A 150 4.29 17.85 -4.11
N GLN A 151 5.30 18.69 -3.95
CA GLN A 151 5.94 19.37 -5.09
C GLN A 151 6.68 18.39 -6.02
N GLN A 152 7.30 17.35 -5.46
CA GLN A 152 7.96 16.32 -6.25
C GLN A 152 6.94 15.41 -6.94
N ILE A 153 5.80 15.13 -6.29
CA ILE A 153 4.68 14.41 -6.93
C ILE A 153 4.24 15.14 -8.20
N LEU A 154 4.05 16.45 -8.15
CA LEU A 154 3.68 17.26 -9.32
C LEU A 154 4.75 17.19 -10.42
N ALA A 155 6.01 17.42 -10.05
CA ALA A 155 7.13 17.47 -11.00
C ALA A 155 7.38 16.11 -11.69
N GLU A 156 7.20 15.00 -10.96
CA GLU A 156 7.47 13.65 -11.45
C GLU A 156 6.26 12.98 -12.12
N SER A 157 5.13 13.68 -12.30
CA SER A 157 3.96 13.11 -12.99
C SER A 157 4.31 12.73 -14.44
N PRO A 158 4.20 11.44 -14.83
CA PRO A 158 4.47 10.99 -16.20
C PRO A 158 3.61 11.70 -17.25
N LEU A 159 2.36 12.03 -16.90
CA LEU A 159 1.52 12.92 -17.70
C LEU A 159 1.19 14.18 -16.91
N GLN A 160 1.54 15.34 -17.47
CA GLN A 160 1.19 16.63 -16.88
C GLN A 160 -0.28 16.95 -17.17
N VAL A 161 -1.11 16.79 -16.14
CA VAL A 161 -2.58 16.98 -16.18
C VAL A 161 -3.04 18.08 -15.21
N SER A 162 -2.22 18.44 -14.23
CA SER A 162 -2.57 19.37 -13.15
C SER A 162 -2.88 20.79 -13.62
N GLU A 163 -2.33 21.20 -14.76
CA GLU A 163 -2.51 22.52 -15.40
C GLU A 163 -3.65 22.55 -16.42
N ARG A 164 -4.22 21.39 -16.75
CA ARG A 164 -5.31 21.29 -17.72
C ARG A 164 -6.63 21.75 -17.12
N ASP A 165 -7.58 22.10 -17.98
CA ASP A 165 -8.91 22.51 -17.54
C ASP A 165 -9.68 21.36 -16.86
N ALA A 166 -10.71 21.73 -16.11
CA ALA A 166 -11.49 20.81 -15.29
C ALA A 166 -12.08 19.62 -16.07
N ASP A 167 -12.56 19.87 -17.28
CA ASP A 167 -13.21 18.85 -18.10
C ASP A 167 -12.19 17.88 -18.67
N ASP A 168 -11.01 18.36 -19.11
CA ASP A 168 -9.95 17.48 -19.58
C ASP A 168 -9.37 16.61 -18.44
N GLN A 169 -9.21 17.16 -17.23
CA GLN A 169 -8.78 16.35 -16.08
C GLN A 169 -9.81 15.25 -15.79
N PHE A 170 -11.10 15.59 -15.77
CA PHE A 170 -12.16 14.62 -15.54
C PHE A 170 -12.21 13.53 -16.63
N ARG A 171 -12.15 13.92 -17.90
CA ARG A 171 -12.13 12.99 -19.04
C ARG A 171 -10.89 12.10 -19.05
N THR A 172 -9.75 12.62 -18.64
CA THR A 172 -8.51 11.85 -18.49
C THR A 172 -8.67 10.79 -17.40
N TRP A 173 -9.26 11.14 -16.25
CA TRP A 173 -9.56 10.16 -15.20
C TRP A 173 -10.56 9.09 -15.65
N LEU A 174 -11.59 9.47 -16.41
CA LEU A 174 -12.56 8.51 -16.95
C LEU A 174 -11.90 7.42 -17.81
N ARG A 175 -10.79 7.72 -18.51
CA ARG A 175 -10.06 6.75 -19.33
C ARG A 175 -9.35 5.66 -18.51
N LEU A 176 -9.21 5.83 -17.20
CA LEU A 176 -8.71 4.77 -16.31
C LEU A 176 -9.70 3.62 -16.19
N TRP A 177 -10.98 3.87 -16.43
CA TRP A 177 -12.03 2.86 -16.34
C TRP A 177 -12.22 2.13 -17.67
N PRO A 178 -12.53 0.82 -17.64
CA PRO A 178 -13.06 0.14 -18.81
C PRO A 178 -14.35 0.82 -19.31
N ALA A 179 -14.50 0.95 -20.63
CA ALA A 179 -15.60 1.72 -21.24
C ALA A 179 -17.01 1.27 -20.84
N HIS A 180 -17.18 -0.01 -20.49
CA HIS A 180 -18.47 -0.59 -20.08
C HIS A 180 -18.83 -0.35 -18.60
N CYS A 181 -17.89 0.20 -17.81
CA CYS A 181 -18.11 0.42 -16.38
C CYS A 181 -19.16 1.49 -16.14
N HIS A 182 -20.02 1.25 -15.15
CA HIS A 182 -20.92 2.29 -14.65
C HIS A 182 -20.31 2.92 -13.39
N VAL A 183 -20.01 4.20 -13.49
CA VAL A 183 -19.38 4.96 -12.42
C VAL A 183 -20.43 5.80 -11.73
N TRP A 184 -20.35 5.87 -10.40
CA TRP A 184 -21.19 6.76 -9.62
C TRP A 184 -20.54 8.15 -9.51
N ILE A 185 -21.29 9.21 -9.80
CA ILE A 185 -20.86 10.60 -9.55
C ILE A 185 -22.02 11.38 -8.93
N GLY A 186 -21.79 11.99 -7.77
CA GLY A 186 -22.81 12.72 -7.06
C GLY A 186 -22.33 13.37 -5.77
N ASP A 187 -23.26 13.92 -5.01
CA ASP A 187 -23.02 14.30 -3.62
C ASP A 187 -23.27 13.12 -2.68
N VAL A 188 -22.88 13.24 -1.41
CA VAL A 188 -22.93 12.13 -0.43
C VAL A 188 -24.31 11.43 -0.37
N TYR A 189 -25.40 12.18 -0.58
CA TYR A 189 -26.78 11.69 -0.53
C TYR A 189 -27.41 11.36 -1.88
N SER A 190 -26.67 11.49 -2.99
CA SER A 190 -27.11 11.16 -4.36
C SER A 190 -27.15 9.64 -4.61
N THR A 191 -27.80 8.89 -3.71
CA THR A 191 -27.84 7.43 -3.67
C THR A 191 -29.03 6.92 -2.82
N GLY A 192 -29.52 5.70 -3.08
CA GLY A 192 -30.49 4.98 -2.26
C GLY A 192 -31.95 5.03 -2.71
N GLN A 193 -32.30 5.87 -3.69
CA GLN A 193 -33.66 6.04 -4.22
C GLN A 193 -33.66 5.87 -5.74
N PRO A 194 -34.74 5.36 -6.37
CA PRO A 194 -34.79 5.15 -7.83
C PRO A 194 -34.44 6.39 -8.67
N LYS A 195 -34.81 7.59 -8.22
CA LYS A 195 -34.45 8.86 -8.87
C LYS A 195 -32.94 9.09 -8.98
N HIS A 196 -32.14 8.47 -8.11
CA HIS A 196 -30.68 8.60 -8.11
C HIS A 196 -30.00 7.72 -9.17
N ARG A 197 -30.75 6.96 -9.98
CA ARG A 197 -30.19 6.16 -11.09
C ARG A 197 -29.38 7.02 -12.07
N THR A 198 -29.74 8.29 -12.23
CA THR A 198 -29.01 9.26 -13.08
C THR A 198 -27.60 9.58 -12.60
N HIS A 199 -27.23 9.21 -11.37
CA HIS A 199 -25.87 9.31 -10.84
C HIS A 199 -25.03 8.05 -11.12
N PHE A 200 -25.60 6.99 -11.68
CA PHE A 200 -24.90 5.73 -12.01
C PHE A 200 -24.97 5.54 -13.52
N ARG A 201 -23.93 5.97 -14.23
CA ARG A 201 -23.91 5.99 -15.70
C ARG A 201 -22.68 5.31 -16.25
N PRO A 202 -22.76 4.78 -17.49
CA PRO A 202 -21.56 4.31 -18.17
C PRO A 202 -20.55 5.45 -18.36
N VAL A 203 -19.27 5.10 -18.42
CA VAL A 203 -18.16 6.05 -18.64
C VAL A 203 -18.40 6.94 -19.87
N SER A 204 -18.98 6.38 -20.95
CA SER A 204 -19.30 7.12 -22.18
C SER A 204 -20.24 8.30 -21.96
N ASP A 205 -21.25 8.14 -21.11
CA ASP A 205 -22.21 9.21 -20.79
C ASP A 205 -21.52 10.29 -19.97
N TRP A 206 -20.71 9.89 -18.98
CA TRP A 206 -19.96 10.83 -18.16
C TRP A 206 -19.00 11.67 -19.00
N TYR A 207 -18.39 11.10 -20.04
CA TYR A 207 -17.52 11.83 -20.95
C TYR A 207 -18.20 13.04 -21.60
N GLN A 208 -19.51 12.93 -21.87
CA GLN A 208 -20.33 14.00 -22.45
C GLN A 208 -20.84 14.98 -21.40
N ILE A 209 -21.15 14.50 -20.19
CA ILE A 209 -21.77 15.30 -19.12
C ILE A 209 -20.73 16.13 -18.34
N GLY A 210 -19.55 15.57 -18.10
CA GLY A 210 -18.54 16.19 -17.23
C GLY A 210 -18.79 15.98 -15.72
N PRO A 211 -17.96 16.58 -14.85
CA PRO A 211 -18.00 16.39 -13.40
C PRO A 211 -19.10 17.20 -12.68
N VAL A 212 -20.08 17.75 -13.43
CA VAL A 212 -21.04 18.74 -12.92
C VAL A 212 -22.08 18.17 -11.93
N MET A 213 -22.24 16.86 -11.89
CA MET A 213 -23.31 16.19 -11.13
C MET A 213 -23.00 15.98 -9.65
N GLY A 214 -21.79 16.30 -9.19
CA GLY A 214 -21.43 16.26 -7.78
C GLY A 214 -19.94 16.17 -7.51
N ASN A 215 -19.58 16.22 -6.23
CA ASN A 215 -18.19 16.32 -5.80
C ASN A 215 -17.50 14.99 -5.47
N TYR A 216 -18.21 13.87 -5.63
CA TYR A 216 -17.72 12.56 -5.23
C TYR A 216 -17.96 11.50 -6.30
N THR A 217 -17.14 10.46 -6.21
CA THR A 217 -17.26 9.19 -6.92
C THR A 217 -16.92 8.04 -5.98
N CYS A 218 -16.78 6.81 -6.48
CA CYS A 218 -16.29 5.66 -5.74
C CYS A 218 -15.05 5.08 -6.42
N GLY A 219 -14.22 4.39 -5.64
CA GLY A 219 -13.14 3.57 -6.18
C GLY A 219 -13.63 2.29 -6.87
N SER A 220 -14.93 2.14 -7.15
CA SER A 220 -15.50 0.92 -7.76
C SER A 220 -16.63 1.24 -8.72
N ALA A 221 -16.80 0.38 -9.72
CA ALA A 221 -17.90 0.45 -10.66
C ALA A 221 -19.11 -0.38 -10.18
N PHE A 222 -20.28 -0.02 -10.71
CA PHE A 222 -21.57 -0.53 -10.29
C PHE A 222 -22.23 -1.35 -11.41
N LYS A 223 -23.17 -2.21 -11.02
CA LYS A 223 -24.05 -2.94 -11.94
C LYS A 223 -24.96 -1.94 -12.68
N PRO A 224 -25.27 -2.16 -13.97
CA PRO A 224 -26.25 -1.37 -14.69
C PRO A 224 -27.60 -1.30 -13.95
N GLY A 225 -28.25 -0.14 -13.96
CA GLY A 225 -29.52 0.09 -13.27
C GLY A 225 -29.41 0.35 -11.75
N SER A 226 -28.19 0.35 -11.20
CA SER A 226 -27.95 0.73 -9.81
C SER A 226 -28.46 2.13 -9.51
N PHE A 227 -28.96 2.31 -8.30
CA PHE A 227 -29.33 3.62 -7.75
C PHE A 227 -28.88 3.76 -6.29
N ARG A 228 -28.14 2.77 -5.77
CA ARG A 228 -27.62 2.71 -4.41
C ARG A 228 -26.15 2.35 -4.43
N ARG A 229 -25.36 3.20 -3.79
CA ARG A 229 -23.95 3.01 -3.46
C ARG A 229 -23.84 2.00 -2.31
N SER A 230 -23.79 0.72 -2.64
CA SER A 230 -23.60 -0.40 -1.72
C SER A 230 -22.69 -1.44 -2.35
N ASN A 231 -22.02 -2.23 -1.51
CA ASN A 231 -21.11 -3.27 -2.00
C ASN A 231 -21.85 -4.34 -2.82
N ASP A 232 -23.12 -4.61 -2.51
CA ASP A 232 -23.96 -5.57 -3.26
C ASP A 232 -24.22 -5.15 -4.72
N ASN A 233 -24.09 -3.85 -5.00
CA ASN A 233 -24.32 -3.28 -6.33
C ASN A 233 -23.03 -3.13 -7.14
N LEU A 234 -21.88 -3.57 -6.63
CA LEU A 234 -20.61 -3.50 -7.36
C LEU A 234 -20.57 -4.56 -8.48
N ASN A 235 -19.92 -4.24 -9.60
CA ASN A 235 -19.75 -5.18 -10.72
C ASN A 235 -18.43 -5.97 -10.67
N GLY A 236 -17.53 -5.64 -9.73
CA GLY A 236 -16.23 -6.29 -9.53
C GLY A 236 -15.04 -5.43 -9.97
N GLU A 237 -15.22 -4.51 -10.92
CA GLU A 237 -14.18 -3.58 -11.37
C GLU A 237 -13.93 -2.51 -10.30
N ARG A 238 -12.69 -2.39 -9.84
CA ARG A 238 -12.34 -1.49 -8.74
C ARG A 238 -10.87 -1.11 -8.71
N PHE A 239 -10.63 0.05 -8.13
CA PHE A 239 -9.36 0.53 -7.61
C PHE A 239 -9.35 0.40 -6.08
N MET A 240 -8.16 0.29 -5.51
CA MET A 240 -7.95 0.55 -4.09
C MET A 240 -7.57 2.02 -3.92
N VAL A 241 -8.47 2.81 -3.34
CA VAL A 241 -8.17 4.21 -3.00
C VAL A 241 -7.56 4.25 -1.61
N VAL A 242 -6.41 4.91 -1.50
CA VAL A 242 -5.69 5.12 -0.25
C VAL A 242 -5.64 6.62 0.04
N GLU A 243 -6.07 6.99 1.24
CA GLU A 243 -5.98 8.36 1.76
C GLU A 243 -5.73 8.34 3.27
N SER A 244 -5.54 9.53 3.83
CA SER A 244 -5.51 9.75 5.27
C SER A 244 -6.13 11.10 5.60
N ASP A 245 -6.87 11.16 6.70
CA ASP A 245 -7.38 12.40 7.31
C ASP A 245 -6.40 13.02 8.32
N THR A 246 -5.41 12.27 8.80
CA THR A 246 -4.53 12.69 9.90
C THR A 246 -3.14 13.13 9.43
N LEU A 247 -2.59 12.44 8.44
CA LEU A 247 -1.31 12.74 7.80
C LEU A 247 -1.39 13.94 6.83
N GLY A 248 -0.32 14.70 6.75
CA GLY A 248 -0.12 15.73 5.73
C GLY A 248 0.17 15.15 4.34
N LYS A 249 0.12 16.00 3.30
CA LYS A 249 0.31 15.58 1.91
C LYS A 249 1.63 14.85 1.65
N ASP A 250 2.72 15.31 2.27
CA ASP A 250 4.05 14.72 2.07
C ASP A 250 4.18 13.35 2.74
N GLU A 251 3.55 13.19 3.91
CA GLU A 251 3.48 11.90 4.62
C GLU A 251 2.63 10.89 3.85
N VAL A 252 1.48 11.32 3.31
CA VAL A 252 0.65 10.50 2.43
C VAL A 252 1.40 10.15 1.14
N GLY A 253 2.15 11.11 0.57
CA GLY A 253 3.06 10.88 -0.55
C GLY A 253 4.06 9.76 -0.25
N ALA A 254 4.62 9.71 0.97
CA ALA A 254 5.51 8.64 1.36
C ALA A 254 4.82 7.26 1.41
N ILE A 255 3.58 7.19 1.87
CA ILE A 255 2.78 5.96 1.81
C ILE A 255 2.58 5.51 0.35
N PHE A 256 2.26 6.45 -0.56
CA PHE A 256 2.08 6.12 -1.97
C PHE A 256 3.36 5.62 -2.62
N ALA A 257 4.49 6.27 -2.31
CA ALA A 257 5.81 5.82 -2.73
C ALA A 257 6.16 4.44 -2.19
N TYR A 258 5.84 4.13 -0.92
CA TYR A 258 6.02 2.80 -0.35
C TYR A 258 5.22 1.74 -1.12
N LEU A 259 3.93 1.97 -1.34
CA LEU A 259 3.06 1.06 -2.07
C LEU A 259 3.57 0.80 -3.50
N ARG A 260 3.93 1.88 -4.21
CA ARG A 260 4.41 1.81 -5.60
C ARG A 260 5.81 1.21 -5.72
N ARG A 261 6.77 1.73 -4.97
CA ARG A 261 8.20 1.44 -5.14
C ARG A 261 8.61 0.13 -4.46
N ARG A 262 7.97 -0.23 -3.34
CA ARG A 262 8.36 -1.39 -2.52
C ARG A 262 7.38 -2.54 -2.54
N LEU A 263 6.08 -2.27 -2.54
CA LEU A 263 5.07 -3.32 -2.66
C LEU A 263 4.64 -3.58 -4.10
N HIS A 264 5.13 -2.77 -5.05
CA HIS A 264 4.89 -2.90 -6.49
C HIS A 264 3.40 -2.86 -6.87
N TYR A 265 2.58 -2.16 -6.08
CA TYR A 265 1.23 -1.84 -6.49
C TYR A 265 1.26 -0.77 -7.57
N ARG A 266 0.56 -1.01 -8.68
CA ARG A 266 0.42 -0.01 -9.72
C ARG A 266 -0.39 1.18 -9.18
N LEU A 267 0.23 2.35 -9.15
CA LEU A 267 -0.44 3.61 -8.91
C LEU A 267 -0.92 4.15 -10.26
N HIS A 268 -2.22 4.39 -10.42
CA HIS A 268 -2.78 4.95 -11.64
C HIS A 268 -2.77 6.46 -11.61
N CYS A 269 -3.29 7.06 -10.53
CA CYS A 269 -3.29 8.51 -10.37
C CYS A 269 -3.26 8.94 -8.89
N ILE A 270 -2.90 10.20 -8.67
CA ILE A 270 -3.10 10.89 -7.40
C ILE A 270 -4.01 12.09 -7.63
N ILE A 271 -5.04 12.21 -6.80
CA ILE A 271 -5.98 13.33 -6.81
C ILE A 271 -5.75 14.21 -5.59
N ASP A 272 -5.50 15.49 -5.80
CA ASP A 272 -5.63 16.52 -4.77
C ASP A 272 -7.11 16.86 -4.57
N THR A 273 -7.58 16.64 -3.34
CA THR A 273 -8.98 16.78 -2.93
C THR A 273 -9.46 18.22 -2.77
N ALA A 274 -8.65 19.17 -3.23
CA ALA A 274 -8.82 20.61 -3.03
C ALA A 274 -8.82 21.00 -1.54
N GLY A 275 -8.12 20.20 -0.73
CA GLY A 275 -8.06 20.30 0.72
C GLY A 275 -6.71 19.85 1.27
N LYS A 276 -6.72 19.19 2.43
CA LYS A 276 -5.51 18.66 3.08
C LYS A 276 -5.10 17.29 2.54
N SER A 277 -6.04 16.52 2.02
CA SER A 277 -5.83 15.10 1.70
C SER A 277 -5.47 14.91 0.22
N LEU A 278 -4.73 13.83 -0.05
CA LEU A 278 -4.51 13.26 -1.37
C LEU A 278 -5.18 11.90 -1.44
N HIS A 279 -5.73 11.54 -2.59
CA HIS A 279 -6.27 10.20 -2.85
C HIS A 279 -5.38 9.51 -3.87
N GLY A 280 -4.72 8.42 -3.47
CA GLY A 280 -3.93 7.57 -4.37
C GLY A 280 -4.79 6.43 -4.89
N TRP A 281 -4.89 6.30 -6.21
CA TRP A 281 -5.69 5.28 -6.88
C TRP A 281 -4.80 4.14 -7.33
N PHE A 282 -4.80 3.05 -6.58
CA PHE A 282 -4.00 1.86 -6.86
C PHE A 282 -4.82 0.78 -7.54
N GLU A 283 -4.15 -0.09 -8.28
CA GLU A 283 -4.70 -1.39 -8.68
C GLU A 283 -5.21 -2.16 -7.44
N ALA A 284 -6.34 -2.83 -7.59
CA ALA A 284 -6.93 -3.59 -6.50
C ALA A 284 -6.11 -4.86 -6.19
N PRO A 285 -5.98 -5.24 -4.90
CA PRO A 285 -5.33 -6.49 -4.56
C PRO A 285 -6.03 -7.70 -5.19
N PRO A 286 -5.28 -8.77 -5.53
CA PRO A 286 -5.79 -9.89 -6.34
C PRO A 286 -6.85 -10.73 -5.61
N ASP A 287 -6.81 -10.76 -4.27
CA ASP A 287 -7.81 -11.46 -3.47
C ASP A 287 -8.05 -10.79 -2.11
N ALA A 288 -9.13 -11.21 -1.46
CA ALA A 288 -9.60 -10.64 -0.19
C ALA A 288 -8.64 -10.86 0.99
N ILE A 289 -7.81 -11.91 0.95
CA ILE A 289 -6.84 -12.19 2.02
C ILE A 289 -5.69 -11.19 1.91
N TRP A 290 -5.12 -11.02 0.72
CA TRP A 290 -4.11 -9.99 0.47
C TRP A 290 -4.64 -8.59 0.74
N GLU A 291 -5.87 -8.32 0.32
CA GLU A 291 -6.53 -7.04 0.58
C GLU A 291 -6.68 -6.77 2.09
N GLY A 292 -7.15 -7.74 2.87
CA GLY A 292 -7.29 -7.60 4.33
C GLY A 292 -5.95 -7.37 5.03
N ARG A 293 -4.91 -8.09 4.61
CA ARG A 293 -3.54 -7.95 5.12
C ARG A 293 -2.94 -6.57 4.81
N LEU A 294 -3.11 -6.10 3.58
CA LEU A 294 -2.63 -4.78 3.17
C LEU A 294 -3.33 -3.66 3.97
N LYS A 295 -4.66 -3.74 4.10
CA LYS A 295 -5.46 -2.78 4.86
C LYS A 295 -5.03 -2.72 6.33
N ALA A 296 -4.76 -3.86 6.96
CA ALA A 296 -4.31 -3.90 8.35
C ALA A 296 -2.97 -3.18 8.56
N GLY A 297 -2.05 -3.26 7.59
CA GLY A 297 -0.80 -2.50 7.61
C GLY A 297 -1.04 -1.01 7.38
N LEU A 298 -1.82 -0.65 6.35
CA LEU A 298 -2.09 0.75 5.99
C LEU A 298 -2.82 1.52 7.10
N GLU A 299 -3.74 0.88 7.81
CA GLU A 299 -4.42 1.47 8.97
C GLU A 299 -3.41 1.91 10.04
N VAL A 300 -2.42 1.07 10.36
CA VAL A 300 -1.36 1.41 11.32
C VAL A 300 -0.45 2.53 10.81
N LEU A 301 -0.21 2.58 9.49
CA LEU A 301 0.55 3.64 8.86
C LEU A 301 -0.19 4.99 8.84
N GLY A 302 -1.48 5.02 9.22
CA GLY A 302 -2.28 6.24 9.35
C GLY A 302 -3.32 6.45 8.26
N CYS A 303 -3.53 5.48 7.36
CA CYS A 303 -4.57 5.56 6.34
C CYS A 303 -5.98 5.38 6.93
N ASP A 304 -6.97 6.08 6.37
CA ASP A 304 -8.37 5.96 6.84
C ASP A 304 -8.97 4.60 6.41
N PRO A 305 -9.35 3.72 7.35
CA PRO A 305 -9.97 2.44 6.99
C PRO A 305 -11.35 2.59 6.32
N LYS A 306 -12.03 3.75 6.40
CA LYS A 306 -13.35 3.94 5.78
C LYS A 306 -13.27 3.90 4.25
N VAL A 307 -12.25 4.50 3.63
CA VAL A 307 -12.10 4.48 2.17
C VAL A 307 -11.76 3.11 1.61
N PHE A 308 -11.36 2.17 2.46
CA PHE A 308 -11.19 0.78 2.07
C PHE A 308 -12.52 0.06 1.81
N THR A 309 -13.65 0.66 2.17
CA THR A 309 -14.96 0.21 1.71
C THR A 309 -15.13 0.60 0.24
N HIS A 310 -15.26 -0.38 -0.65
CA HIS A 310 -15.31 -0.19 -2.10
C HIS A 310 -16.37 0.80 -2.58
N SER A 311 -17.51 0.82 -1.90
CA SER A 311 -18.57 1.77 -2.20
C SER A 311 -18.35 3.15 -1.57
N GLN A 312 -17.36 3.40 -0.72
CA GLN A 312 -17.18 4.68 -0.02
C GLN A 312 -17.03 5.87 -1.00
N PRO A 313 -17.63 7.05 -0.73
CA PRO A 313 -17.44 8.22 -1.57
C PRO A 313 -16.02 8.75 -1.39
N VAL A 314 -15.36 9.01 -2.51
CA VAL A 314 -14.06 9.65 -2.62
C VAL A 314 -14.16 10.81 -3.58
N ARG A 315 -13.16 11.68 -3.62
CA ARG A 315 -13.15 12.86 -4.49
C ARG A 315 -13.00 12.50 -5.97
N VAL A 316 -13.72 13.24 -6.81
CA VAL A 316 -13.68 13.12 -8.28
C VAL A 316 -12.90 14.32 -8.84
N PRO A 317 -11.95 14.12 -9.76
CA PRO A 317 -11.18 15.23 -10.31
C PRO A 317 -12.04 16.04 -11.28
N GLY A 318 -11.70 17.31 -11.51
CA GLY A 318 -12.48 18.22 -12.34
C GLY A 318 -13.68 18.87 -11.63
N ALA A 319 -14.06 18.40 -10.44
CA ALA A 319 -15.11 19.03 -9.65
C ALA A 319 -14.57 20.18 -8.76
N TRP A 320 -15.38 21.21 -8.54
CA TRP A 320 -15.03 22.37 -7.71
C TRP A 320 -15.56 22.24 -6.29
N ARG A 321 -14.67 22.40 -5.30
CA ARG A 321 -14.97 22.38 -3.87
C ARG A 321 -14.52 23.69 -3.24
N ASN A 322 -15.45 24.47 -2.69
CA ASN A 322 -15.14 25.73 -2.00
C ASN A 322 -14.25 26.67 -2.84
N GLY A 323 -14.54 26.80 -4.14
CA GLY A 323 -13.77 27.63 -5.08
C GLY A 323 -12.41 27.05 -5.48
N LYS A 324 -12.07 25.82 -5.07
CA LYS A 324 -10.84 25.14 -5.46
C LYS A 324 -11.15 23.90 -6.30
N LEU A 325 -10.40 23.74 -7.38
CA LEU A 325 -10.51 22.59 -8.27
C LEU A 325 -9.90 21.35 -7.60
N GLN A 326 -10.61 20.22 -7.64
CA GLN A 326 -10.06 18.90 -7.33
C GLN A 326 -9.25 18.43 -8.53
N ARG A 327 -7.95 18.17 -8.36
CA ARG A 327 -7.01 18.03 -9.49
C ARG A 327 -6.35 16.67 -9.52
N ILE A 328 -6.08 16.16 -10.71
CA ILE A 328 -5.10 15.10 -10.90
C ILE A 328 -3.72 15.73 -10.82
N VAL A 329 -2.93 15.33 -9.82
CA VAL A 329 -1.58 15.86 -9.57
C VAL A 329 -0.48 14.89 -9.98
N TRP A 330 -0.84 13.63 -10.20
CA TRP A 330 0.05 12.62 -10.75
C TRP A 330 -0.75 11.60 -11.57
N LEU A 331 -0.24 11.15 -12.70
CA LEU A 331 -0.89 10.16 -13.57
C LEU A 331 0.14 9.31 -14.32
N GLU A 332 0.04 7.99 -14.16
CA GLU A 332 0.81 7.00 -14.94
C GLU A 332 0.22 6.86 -16.35
N GLN A 333 1.06 6.83 -17.38
CA GLN A 333 0.63 6.69 -18.78
C GLN A 333 0.21 5.26 -19.14
#